data_AF-A0A1T4KH55-F1
#
_entry.id   AF-A0A1T4KH55-F1
#
_cell.length_a   1.000
_cell.length_b   1.000
_cell.length_c   1.000
_cell.angle_alpha   90.00
_cell.angle_beta   90.00
_cell.angle_gamma   90.00
#
_symmetry.space_group_name_H-M   'P 1'
#
loop_
_entity.id
_entity.type
_entity.pdbx_description
1 polymer ?
#
loop_
_entity_poly.entity_id
_entity_poly.type
_entity_poly.pdbx_seq_one_letter_code
_entity_poly.pdbx_strand_id
1 'polypeptide(L)'
;MKDDDVLGMYLRDINRIPLLSREEETDLAVKAAAGDKAAKDKIVRANLRFVVNIAKKYQNHGLDLTDLISEGNIGLMTAVEHFDVNKGYHFISYAVWWIRQTILKAICEKSRAIRLPLNRANELVRIEHARKLIAGNKTEDQEFEEVAEMLNMDKKHVREMINISREMVSFDAPVKGSDRDDTTFGDFVEDSYSDAPDTGVMTEAFENELNDVISTLKPNEAAVLKMRYGIGVEKPMSLREIGEVCNLTKERIRQIEKHALVRMQHPTRKSRLESFVA
;
A
#
# COMPACT_ATOMS: atom_id res chain seq x y z
N MET A 1 -28.83 -8.20 -2.22
CA MET A 1 -29.46 -7.80 -0.94
C MET A 1 -28.61 -6.66 -0.42
N LYS A 2 -29.19 -5.47 -0.21
CA LYS A 2 -28.43 -4.28 0.24
C LYS A 2 -27.96 -4.51 1.69
N ASP A 3 -26.76 -4.05 2.04
CA ASP A 3 -26.20 -4.17 3.40
C ASP A 3 -27.13 -3.61 4.49
N ASP A 4 -27.97 -2.62 4.14
CA ASP A 4 -29.04 -2.08 4.99
C ASP A 4 -30.03 -3.15 5.49
N ASP A 5 -30.30 -4.18 4.69
CA ASP A 5 -31.21 -5.27 5.05
C ASP A 5 -30.57 -6.22 6.09
N VAL A 6 -29.26 -6.49 5.93
CA VAL A 6 -28.49 -7.34 6.85
C VAL A 6 -28.32 -6.67 8.21
N LEU A 7 -27.97 -5.38 8.23
CA LEU A 7 -27.87 -4.62 9.47
C LEU A 7 -29.24 -4.53 10.17
N GLY A 8 -30.31 -4.30 9.42
CA GLY A 8 -31.68 -4.28 9.94
C GLY A 8 -32.13 -5.60 10.55
N MET A 9 -31.73 -6.74 9.99
CA MET A 9 -31.96 -8.07 10.58
C MET A 9 -31.19 -8.23 11.90
N TYR A 10 -29.88 -7.92 11.89
CA TYR A 10 -29.04 -8.00 13.09
C TYR A 10 -29.59 -7.16 14.25
N LEU A 11 -29.98 -5.90 13.99
CA LEU A 11 -30.53 -5.01 15.01
C LEU A 11 -31.85 -5.51 15.59
N ARG A 12 -32.68 -6.20 14.79
CA ARG A 12 -33.92 -6.83 15.28
C ARG A 12 -33.62 -8.01 16.19
N ASP A 13 -32.64 -8.84 15.84
CA ASP A 13 -32.29 -10.02 16.63
C ASP A 13 -31.69 -9.65 17.99
N ILE A 14 -30.77 -8.67 18.04
CA ILE A 14 -30.18 -8.25 19.32
C ILE A 14 -31.20 -7.56 20.25
N ASN A 15 -32.26 -6.95 19.70
CA ASN A 15 -33.30 -6.30 20.50
C ASN A 15 -34.25 -7.31 21.16
N ARG A 16 -34.33 -8.55 20.64
CA ARG A 16 -35.12 -9.64 21.26
C ARG A 16 -34.44 -10.23 22.50
N ILE A 17 -33.15 -9.97 22.69
CA ILE A 17 -32.36 -10.52 23.79
C ILE A 17 -32.68 -9.72 25.06
N PRO A 18 -33.10 -10.37 26.16
CA PRO A 18 -33.39 -9.68 27.42
C PRO A 18 -32.10 -9.13 28.03
N LEU A 19 -32.23 -7.98 28.70
CA LEU A 19 -31.15 -7.40 29.50
C LEU A 19 -30.97 -8.21 30.78
N LEU A 20 -29.72 -8.36 31.23
CA LEU A 20 -29.39 -9.06 32.47
C LEU A 20 -29.63 -8.13 33.67
N SER A 21 -30.09 -8.73 34.78
CA SER A 21 -30.05 -8.05 36.07
C SER A 21 -28.62 -8.04 36.64
N ARG A 22 -28.36 -7.18 37.63
CA ARG A 22 -27.04 -7.11 38.29
C ARG A 22 -26.64 -8.44 38.94
N GLU A 23 -27.60 -9.14 39.54
CA GLU A 23 -27.37 -10.43 40.19
C GLU A 23 -27.08 -11.53 39.15
N GLU A 24 -27.81 -11.53 38.03
CA GLU A 24 -27.57 -12.47 36.93
C GLU A 24 -26.20 -12.22 36.28
N GLU A 25 -25.81 -10.95 36.13
CA GLU A 25 -24.51 -10.55 35.59
C GLU A 25 -23.36 -11.08 36.46
N THR A 26 -23.46 -10.94 37.79
CA THR A 26 -22.44 -11.47 38.72
C THR A 26 -22.38 -13.00 38.68
N ASP A 27 -23.52 -13.68 38.69
CA ASP A 27 -23.59 -15.15 38.66
C ASP A 27 -23.00 -15.72 37.37
N LEU A 28 -23.35 -15.12 36.24
CA LEU A 28 -22.81 -15.51 34.94
C LEU A 28 -21.32 -15.20 34.85
N ALA A 29 -20.86 -14.08 35.40
CA ALA A 29 -19.46 -13.70 35.34
C ALA A 29 -18.58 -14.65 36.18
N VAL A 30 -19.06 -15.12 37.33
CA VAL A 30 -18.37 -16.15 38.13
C VAL A 30 -18.26 -17.46 37.34
N LYS A 31 -19.34 -17.90 36.68
CA LYS A 31 -19.34 -19.10 35.83
C LYS A 31 -18.42 -18.93 34.61
N ALA A 32 -18.43 -17.75 33.99
CA ALA A 32 -17.57 -17.42 32.88
C ALA A 32 -16.08 -17.45 33.25
N ALA A 33 -15.72 -16.97 34.45
CA ALA A 33 -14.36 -17.06 34.99
C ALA A 33 -13.94 -18.52 35.26
N ALA A 34 -14.88 -19.39 35.63
CA ALA A 34 -14.66 -20.84 35.75
C ALA A 34 -14.56 -21.58 34.40
N GLY A 35 -14.70 -20.88 33.27
CA GLY A 35 -14.56 -21.45 31.92
C GLY A 35 -15.87 -21.88 31.26
N ASP A 36 -17.03 -21.56 31.84
CA ASP A 36 -18.33 -21.88 31.24
C ASP A 36 -18.59 -21.02 29.98
N LYS A 37 -18.58 -21.67 28.81
CA LYS A 37 -18.83 -21.04 27.51
C LYS A 37 -20.27 -20.52 27.39
N ALA A 38 -21.26 -21.24 27.93
CA ALA A 38 -22.66 -20.81 27.84
C ALA A 38 -22.90 -19.54 28.65
N ALA A 39 -22.23 -19.42 29.81
CA ALA A 39 -22.26 -18.19 30.61
C ALA A 39 -21.62 -17.01 29.86
N LYS A 40 -20.45 -17.22 29.25
CA LYS A 40 -19.78 -16.19 28.41
C LYS A 40 -20.69 -15.72 27.27
N ASP A 41 -21.25 -16.64 26.51
CA ASP A 41 -22.13 -16.32 25.38
C ASP A 41 -23.37 -15.53 25.83
N LYS A 42 -23.93 -15.88 26.99
CA LYS A 42 -25.10 -15.18 27.53
C LYS A 42 -24.77 -13.74 27.94
N ILE A 43 -23.60 -13.50 28.56
CA ILE A 43 -23.12 -12.14 28.89
C ILE A 43 -22.88 -11.34 27.62
N VAL A 44 -22.19 -11.91 26.63
CA VAL A 44 -21.90 -11.23 25.36
C VAL A 44 -23.20 -10.83 24.67
N ARG A 45 -24.13 -11.79 24.49
CA ARG A 45 -25.42 -11.59 23.82
C ARG A 45 -26.26 -10.49 24.47
N ALA A 46 -26.32 -10.44 25.79
CA ALA A 46 -27.07 -9.42 26.53
C ALA A 46 -26.51 -8.01 26.32
N ASN A 47 -25.21 -7.89 26.03
CA ASN A 47 -24.51 -6.62 25.89
C ASN A 47 -24.26 -6.17 24.44
N LEU A 48 -24.73 -6.92 23.42
CA LEU A 48 -24.55 -6.54 22.01
C LEU A 48 -25.17 -5.16 21.67
N ARG A 49 -26.31 -4.84 22.29
CA ARG A 49 -26.99 -3.53 22.12
C ARG A 49 -26.10 -2.37 22.57
N PHE A 50 -25.28 -2.60 23.59
CA PHE A 50 -24.36 -1.61 24.12
C PHE A 50 -23.20 -1.33 23.16
N VAL A 51 -22.67 -2.37 22.51
CA VAL A 51 -21.62 -2.24 21.48
C VAL A 51 -22.12 -1.37 20.33
N VAL A 52 -23.35 -1.58 19.86
CA VAL A 52 -23.94 -0.76 18.77
C VAL A 52 -23.99 0.73 19.15
N ASN A 53 -24.35 1.05 20.40
CA ASN A 53 -24.38 2.44 20.87
C ASN A 53 -22.97 3.08 20.89
N ILE A 54 -21.93 2.32 21.23
CA ILE A 54 -20.55 2.80 21.15
C ILE A 54 -20.10 2.96 19.70
N ALA A 55 -20.33 1.95 18.85
CA ALA A 55 -19.91 1.94 17.46
C ALA A 55 -20.51 3.10 16.65
N LYS A 56 -21.78 3.46 16.91
CA LYS A 56 -22.43 4.62 16.28
C LYS A 56 -21.66 5.95 16.45
N LYS A 57 -20.92 6.11 17.55
CA LYS A 57 -20.12 7.32 17.80
C LYS A 57 -18.88 7.43 16.90
N TYR A 58 -18.47 6.33 16.28
CA TYR A 58 -17.29 6.24 15.42
C TYR A 58 -17.66 6.05 13.94
N GLN A 59 -18.92 6.30 13.56
CA GLN A 59 -19.33 6.31 12.15
C GLN A 59 -18.60 7.43 11.39
N ASN A 60 -18.48 7.26 10.07
CA ASN A 60 -17.83 8.20 9.15
C ASN A 60 -16.32 8.36 9.35
N HIS A 61 -15.67 7.44 10.05
CA HIS A 61 -14.20 7.37 10.18
C HIS A 61 -13.56 6.36 9.21
N GLY A 62 -14.19 6.12 8.05
CA GLY A 62 -13.66 5.27 6.98
C GLY A 62 -13.96 3.77 7.08
N LEU A 63 -14.72 3.34 8.10
CA LEU A 63 -15.25 1.97 8.20
C LEU A 63 -16.78 2.00 8.24
N ASP A 64 -17.41 0.98 7.67
CA ASP A 64 -18.86 0.82 7.74
C ASP A 64 -19.31 0.49 9.17
N LEU A 65 -20.55 0.84 9.51
CA LEU A 65 -21.10 0.57 10.83
C LEU A 65 -21.11 -0.94 11.15
N THR A 66 -21.34 -1.79 10.15
CA THR A 66 -21.32 -3.26 10.34
C THR A 66 -19.94 -3.75 10.79
N ASP A 67 -18.87 -3.23 10.19
CA ASP A 67 -17.48 -3.52 10.57
C ASP A 67 -17.16 -2.99 11.97
N LEU A 68 -17.55 -1.75 12.27
CA LEU A 68 -17.35 -1.15 13.59
C LEU A 68 -18.05 -1.95 14.71
N ILE A 69 -19.27 -2.44 14.44
CA ILE A 69 -20.00 -3.30 15.38
C ILE A 69 -19.27 -4.64 15.56
N SER A 70 -18.80 -5.24 14.47
CA SER A 70 -18.09 -6.52 14.51
C SER A 70 -16.80 -6.44 15.32
N GLU A 71 -16.01 -5.39 15.13
CA GLU A 71 -14.78 -5.12 15.90
C GLU A 71 -15.06 -4.77 17.36
N GLY A 72 -16.17 -4.06 17.61
CA GLY A 72 -16.65 -3.80 18.96
C GLY A 72 -17.08 -5.09 19.68
N ASN A 73 -17.69 -6.04 18.97
CA ASN A 73 -18.08 -7.35 19.51
C ASN A 73 -16.83 -8.19 19.87
N ILE A 74 -15.75 -8.10 19.08
CA ILE A 74 -14.45 -8.72 19.42
C ILE A 74 -13.89 -8.11 20.71
N GLY A 75 -13.97 -6.78 20.85
CA GLY A 75 -13.59 -6.08 22.09
C GLY A 75 -14.42 -6.53 23.29
N LEU A 76 -15.73 -6.70 23.11
CA LEU A 76 -16.64 -7.19 24.15
C LEU A 76 -16.27 -8.61 24.59
N MET A 77 -15.98 -9.52 23.66
CA MET A 77 -15.55 -10.89 24.00
C MET A 77 -14.24 -10.90 24.80
N THR A 78 -13.26 -10.09 24.37
CA THR A 78 -11.99 -9.92 25.10
C THR A 78 -12.23 -9.39 26.52
N ALA A 79 -13.18 -8.46 26.67
CA ALA A 79 -13.55 -7.92 27.98
C ALA A 79 -14.13 -8.99 28.91
N VAL A 80 -15.00 -9.89 28.40
CA VAL A 80 -15.56 -10.99 29.19
C VAL A 80 -14.46 -11.94 29.68
N GLU A 81 -13.43 -12.19 28.88
CA GLU A 81 -12.32 -13.08 29.25
C GLU A 81 -11.46 -12.53 30.39
N HIS A 82 -11.32 -11.21 30.49
CA HIS A 82 -10.44 -10.54 31.46
C HIS A 82 -11.19 -9.87 32.61
N PHE A 83 -12.52 -10.01 32.65
CA PHE A 83 -13.34 -9.38 33.68
C PHE A 83 -13.18 -10.10 35.03
N ASP A 84 -12.91 -9.31 36.08
CA ASP A 84 -12.76 -9.80 37.45
C ASP A 84 -13.96 -9.35 38.29
N VAL A 85 -14.78 -10.33 38.67
CA VAL A 85 -16.02 -10.13 39.45
C VAL A 85 -15.72 -9.64 40.88
N ASN A 86 -14.54 -9.98 41.43
CA ASN A 86 -14.20 -9.65 42.81
C ASN A 86 -14.03 -8.14 43.03
N LYS A 87 -13.87 -7.36 41.96
CA LYS A 87 -13.70 -5.90 42.03
C LYS A 87 -15.00 -5.14 42.25
N GLY A 88 -16.16 -5.79 42.13
CA GLY A 88 -17.47 -5.19 42.45
C GLY A 88 -17.99 -4.11 41.49
N TYR A 89 -17.30 -3.88 40.36
CA TYR A 89 -17.75 -2.96 39.31
C TYR A 89 -18.68 -3.66 38.31
N HIS A 90 -19.57 -2.90 37.67
CA HIS A 90 -20.38 -3.38 36.55
C HIS A 90 -19.49 -3.80 35.37
N PHE A 91 -19.82 -4.91 34.71
CA PHE A 91 -19.11 -5.41 33.54
C PHE A 91 -19.06 -4.36 32.43
N ILE A 92 -20.16 -3.65 32.20
CA ILE A 92 -20.26 -2.60 31.18
C ILE A 92 -19.19 -1.53 31.40
N SER A 93 -18.93 -1.13 32.65
CA SER A 93 -17.91 -0.12 32.99
C SER A 93 -16.51 -0.54 32.57
N TYR A 94 -16.22 -1.84 32.63
CA TYR A 94 -14.96 -2.42 32.17
C TYR A 94 -14.94 -2.62 30.65
N ALA A 95 -16.03 -3.15 30.09
CA ALA A 95 -16.16 -3.48 28.67
C ALA A 95 -16.05 -2.27 27.75
N VAL A 96 -16.49 -1.07 28.19
CA VAL A 96 -16.36 0.17 27.41
C VAL A 96 -14.94 0.40 26.91
N TRP A 97 -13.93 0.16 27.75
CA TRP A 97 -12.53 0.41 27.40
C TRP A 97 -12.05 -0.52 26.30
N TRP A 98 -12.35 -1.81 26.42
CA TRP A 98 -12.01 -2.82 25.42
C TRP A 98 -12.73 -2.59 24.09
N ILE A 99 -14.03 -2.30 24.13
CA ILE A 99 -14.83 -2.01 22.93
C ILE A 99 -14.26 -0.79 22.21
N ARG A 100 -13.95 0.30 22.94
CA ARG A 100 -13.36 1.50 22.32
C ARG A 100 -11.98 1.23 21.75
N GLN A 101 -11.15 0.50 22.47
CA GLN A 101 -9.79 0.18 22.04
C GLN A 101 -9.79 -0.65 20.76
N THR A 102 -10.63 -1.68 20.65
CA THR A 102 -10.68 -2.51 19.44
C THR A 102 -11.26 -1.76 18.25
N ILE A 103 -12.31 -0.95 18.46
CA ILE A 103 -12.88 -0.10 17.41
C ILE A 103 -11.82 0.90 16.90
N LEU A 104 -11.14 1.62 17.80
CA LEU A 104 -10.11 2.58 17.40
C LEU A 104 -8.95 1.91 16.69
N LYS A 105 -8.50 0.74 17.19
CA LYS A 105 -7.47 -0.06 16.53
C LYS A 105 -7.89 -0.46 15.12
N ALA A 106 -9.13 -0.94 14.95
CA ALA A 106 -9.66 -1.33 13.65
C ALA A 106 -9.74 -0.15 12.69
N ILE A 107 -10.20 1.01 13.16
CA ILE A 107 -10.20 2.25 12.37
C ILE A 107 -8.78 2.58 11.90
N CYS A 108 -7.79 2.58 12.79
CA CYS A 108 -6.41 2.88 12.40
C CYS A 108 -5.82 1.88 11.40
N GLU A 109 -6.19 0.60 11.51
CA GLU A 109 -5.60 -0.48 10.72
C GLU A 109 -6.32 -0.79 9.41
N LYS A 110 -7.62 -0.53 9.33
CA LYS A 110 -8.51 -0.98 8.23
C LYS A 110 -9.20 0.17 7.48
N SER A 111 -9.26 1.39 8.01
CA SER A 111 -9.97 2.51 7.35
C SER A 111 -9.30 3.00 6.06
N ARG A 112 -8.00 2.73 5.87
CA ARG A 112 -7.21 3.25 4.75
C ARG A 112 -6.82 2.12 3.81
N ALA A 113 -6.89 2.39 2.50
CA ALA A 113 -6.45 1.47 1.46
C ALA A 113 -4.95 1.11 1.58
N ILE A 114 -4.13 2.10 1.95
CA ILE A 114 -2.72 1.89 2.31
C ILE A 114 -2.60 1.94 3.83
N ARG A 115 -2.27 0.79 4.42
CA ARG A 115 -2.15 0.62 5.87
C ARG A 115 -1.00 1.45 6.43
N LEU A 116 -1.25 2.16 7.53
CA LEU A 116 -0.23 2.86 8.30
C LEU A 116 0.04 2.15 9.64
N PRO A 117 1.30 2.12 10.11
CA PRO A 117 1.61 1.69 11.47
C PRO A 117 0.89 2.55 12.51
N LEU A 118 0.52 1.95 13.66
CA LEU A 118 -0.22 2.63 14.74
C LEU A 118 0.46 3.93 15.21
N ASN A 119 1.79 3.94 15.33
CA ASN A 119 2.53 5.13 15.75
C ASN A 119 2.32 6.31 14.78
N ARG A 120 2.36 6.04 13.47
CA ARG A 120 2.15 7.05 12.42
C ARG A 120 0.70 7.51 12.37
N ALA A 121 -0.26 6.61 12.54
CA ALA A 121 -1.68 6.98 12.64
C ALA A 121 -1.95 7.90 13.84
N ASN A 122 -1.36 7.60 15.01
CA ASN A 122 -1.49 8.44 16.22
C ASN A 122 -0.81 9.82 16.07
N GLU A 123 0.31 9.90 15.35
CA GLU A 123 0.93 11.18 14.97
C GLU A 123 -0.02 12.01 14.09
N LEU A 124 -0.61 11.39 13.07
CA LEU A 124 -1.54 12.03 12.14
C LEU A 124 -2.78 12.58 12.85
N VAL A 125 -3.39 11.84 13.77
CA VAL A 125 -4.52 12.32 14.57
C VAL A 125 -4.14 13.54 15.42
N ARG A 126 -2.92 13.56 16.00
CA ARG A 126 -2.42 14.72 16.75
C ARG A 126 -2.19 15.93 15.86
N ILE A 127 -1.65 15.72 14.66
CA ILE A 127 -1.47 16.75 13.63
C ILE A 127 -2.82 17.34 13.21
N GLU A 128 -3.82 16.50 12.91
CA GLU A 128 -5.17 16.97 12.56
C GLU A 128 -5.84 17.76 13.70
N HIS A 129 -5.66 17.32 14.94
CA HIS A 129 -6.19 18.03 16.09
C HIS A 129 -5.51 19.40 16.27
N ALA A 130 -4.19 19.49 16.15
CA ALA A 130 -3.45 20.75 16.19
C ALA A 130 -3.89 21.69 15.06
N ARG A 131 -4.04 21.17 13.83
CA ARG A 131 -4.53 21.96 12.68
C ARG A 131 -5.91 22.55 12.92
N LYS A 132 -6.84 21.77 13.51
CA LYS A 132 -8.18 22.26 13.87
C LYS A 132 -8.14 23.39 14.91
N LEU A 133 -7.15 23.40 15.81
CA LEU A 133 -6.98 24.46 16.82
C LEU A 133 -6.37 25.75 16.24
N ILE A 134 -5.46 25.60 15.27
CA ILE A 134 -4.75 26.72 14.62
C ILE A 134 -5.61 27.40 13.53
N ALA A 135 -6.73 26.79 13.15
CA ALA A 135 -7.60 27.20 12.04
C ALA A 135 -7.78 28.73 11.91
N GLY A 136 -7.33 29.27 10.77
CA GLY A 136 -7.39 30.69 10.39
C GLY A 136 -6.91 30.90 8.95
N ASN A 137 -6.99 32.12 8.41
CA ASN A 137 -6.55 32.46 7.04
C ASN A 137 -5.00 32.53 6.94
N LYS A 138 -4.31 31.42 7.21
CA LYS A 138 -2.86 31.28 7.05
C LYS A 138 -2.53 30.49 5.79
N THR A 139 -1.31 30.62 5.29
CA THR A 139 -0.82 29.78 4.19
C THR A 139 -0.48 28.38 4.72
N GLU A 140 -0.55 27.34 3.87
CA GLU A 140 -0.22 25.97 4.28
C GLU A 140 1.16 25.85 4.93
N ASP A 141 2.15 26.60 4.42
CA ASP A 141 3.51 26.53 4.93
C ASP A 141 3.66 27.17 6.32
N GLN A 142 2.80 28.14 6.67
CA GLN A 142 2.68 28.71 8.01
C GLN A 142 1.93 27.75 8.95
N GLU A 143 0.87 27.09 8.46
CA GLU A 143 0.16 26.07 9.24
C GLU A 143 1.10 24.93 9.66
N PHE A 144 1.93 24.43 8.73
CA PHE A 144 2.85 23.33 9.03
C PHE A 144 3.92 23.71 10.04
N GLU A 145 4.36 24.97 10.04
CA GLU A 145 5.36 25.49 10.96
C GLU A 145 4.79 25.61 12.38
N GLU A 146 3.60 26.18 12.54
CA GLU A 146 2.95 26.30 13.86
C GLU A 146 2.56 24.94 14.43
N VAL A 147 2.09 24.01 13.60
CA VAL A 147 1.80 22.63 14.03
C VAL A 147 3.08 21.92 14.47
N ALA A 148 4.18 22.12 13.74
CA ALA A 148 5.49 21.57 14.10
C ALA A 148 5.98 22.12 15.45
N GLU A 149 5.85 23.42 15.69
CA GLU A 149 6.18 24.04 16.98
C GLU A 149 5.28 23.53 18.12
N MET A 150 3.96 23.46 17.89
CA MET A 150 3.00 23.01 18.90
C MET A 150 3.21 21.56 19.32
N LEU A 151 3.60 20.70 18.37
CA LEU A 151 3.81 19.27 18.60
C LEU A 151 5.28 18.90 18.85
N ASN A 152 6.20 19.89 18.83
CA ASN A 152 7.65 19.70 18.91
C ASN A 152 8.17 18.65 17.90
N MET A 153 7.76 18.81 16.64
CA MET A 153 8.11 17.96 15.50
C MET A 153 8.88 18.77 14.44
N ASP A 154 9.58 18.09 13.54
CA ASP A 154 10.20 18.76 12.40
C ASP A 154 9.15 19.16 11.34
N LYS A 155 9.32 20.35 10.73
CA LYS A 155 8.39 20.86 9.69
C LYS A 155 8.35 19.93 8.47
N LYS A 156 9.49 19.32 8.09
CA LYS A 156 9.49 18.35 6.97
C LYS A 156 8.71 17.10 7.31
N HIS A 157 8.86 16.59 8.53
CA HIS A 157 8.10 15.44 9.02
C HIS A 157 6.59 15.69 9.00
N VAL A 158 6.13 16.86 9.46
CA VAL A 158 4.71 17.25 9.40
C VAL A 158 4.20 17.29 7.96
N ARG A 159 4.98 17.86 7.03
CA ARG A 159 4.63 17.90 5.60
C ARG A 159 4.52 16.49 5.00
N GLU A 160 5.45 15.60 5.30
CA GLU A 160 5.41 14.20 4.86
C GLU A 160 4.16 13.49 5.39
N MET A 161 3.85 13.65 6.68
CA MET A 161 2.67 13.05 7.31
C MET A 161 1.37 13.52 6.68
N ILE A 162 1.27 14.80 6.33
CA ILE A 162 0.09 15.36 5.65
C ILE A 162 -0.01 14.89 4.20
N ASN A 163 1.12 14.71 3.51
CA ASN A 163 1.12 14.12 2.18
C ASN A 163 0.66 12.66 2.20
N ILE A 164 1.07 11.90 3.23
CA ILE A 164 0.61 10.52 3.45
C ILE A 164 -0.89 10.48 3.81
N SER A 165 -1.42 11.51 4.47
CA SER A 165 -2.82 11.55 4.89
C SER A 165 -3.81 11.81 3.75
N ARG A 166 -3.34 12.20 2.56
CA ARG A 166 -4.19 12.55 1.40
C ARG A 166 -5.10 11.38 1.02
N GLU A 167 -6.36 11.70 0.74
CA GLU A 167 -7.33 10.73 0.26
C GLU A 167 -6.97 10.27 -1.16
N MET A 168 -7.05 8.95 -1.39
CA MET A 168 -6.85 8.38 -2.71
C MET A 168 -8.10 8.61 -3.56
N VAL A 169 -7.88 8.89 -4.83
CA VAL A 169 -8.96 9.04 -5.82
C VAL A 169 -9.02 7.75 -6.64
N SER A 170 -10.24 7.29 -6.93
CA SER A 170 -10.43 6.13 -7.82
C SER A 170 -10.10 6.50 -9.25
N PHE A 171 -9.38 5.63 -9.98
CA PHE A 171 -9.20 5.80 -11.42
C PHE A 171 -10.52 5.68 -12.19
N ASP A 172 -11.47 4.91 -11.67
CA ASP A 172 -12.81 4.77 -12.26
C ASP A 172 -13.72 5.96 -11.96
N ALA A 173 -13.26 6.96 -11.19
CA ALA A 173 -14.07 8.13 -10.93
C ALA A 173 -14.28 8.90 -12.26
N PRO A 174 -15.53 9.30 -12.58
CA PRO A 174 -15.81 10.04 -13.79
C PRO A 174 -15.22 11.44 -13.70
N VAL A 175 -14.65 11.92 -14.82
CA VAL A 175 -14.08 13.27 -14.90
C VAL A 175 -15.21 14.27 -15.17
N LYS A 176 -15.46 15.19 -14.21
CA LYS A 176 -16.49 16.22 -14.37
C LYS A 176 -16.06 17.24 -15.43
N GLY A 177 -16.88 17.39 -16.49
CA GLY A 177 -16.69 18.43 -17.51
C GLY A 177 -16.12 17.94 -18.84
N SER A 178 -16.03 16.64 -19.06
CA SER A 178 -15.81 16.07 -20.39
C SER A 178 -17.13 16.01 -21.18
N ASP A 179 -17.05 16.19 -22.51
CA ASP A 179 -18.20 16.04 -23.42
C ASP A 179 -18.68 14.57 -23.56
N ARG A 180 -17.99 13.63 -22.90
CA ARG A 180 -18.28 12.19 -22.92
C ARG A 180 -18.49 11.71 -21.49
N ASP A 181 -19.70 11.23 -21.20
CA ASP A 181 -20.11 10.75 -19.87
C ASP A 181 -19.29 9.53 -19.37
N ASP A 182 -18.54 8.85 -20.25
CA ASP A 182 -17.78 7.63 -19.93
C ASP A 182 -16.28 7.86 -19.66
N THR A 183 -15.75 9.09 -19.71
CA THR A 183 -14.31 9.30 -19.46
C THR A 183 -13.99 9.23 -17.98
N THR A 184 -13.02 8.37 -17.65
CA THR A 184 -12.55 8.13 -16.29
C THR A 184 -11.21 8.81 -16.04
N PHE A 185 -10.79 8.97 -14.78
CA PHE A 185 -9.46 9.48 -14.46
C PHE A 185 -8.35 8.55 -14.98
N GLY A 186 -8.60 7.24 -15.04
CA GLY A 186 -7.66 6.25 -15.56
C GLY A 186 -7.25 6.51 -17.01
N ASP A 187 -8.17 7.02 -17.84
CA ASP A 187 -7.92 7.30 -19.25
C ASP A 187 -6.87 8.40 -19.50
N PHE A 188 -6.57 9.21 -18.48
CA PHE A 188 -5.57 10.29 -18.54
C PHE A 188 -4.19 9.90 -18.02
N VAL A 189 -4.05 8.68 -17.48
CA VAL A 189 -2.77 8.21 -16.95
C VAL A 189 -1.94 7.64 -18.10
N GLU A 190 -0.79 8.25 -18.36
CA GLU A 190 0.15 7.75 -19.36
C GLU A 190 0.76 6.41 -18.92
N ASP A 191 0.78 5.44 -19.83
CA ASP A 191 1.53 4.19 -19.63
C ASP A 191 3.00 4.43 -19.96
N SER A 192 3.84 4.31 -18.93
CA SER A 192 5.30 4.46 -19.04
C SER A 192 6.04 3.12 -19.17
N TYR A 193 5.33 1.99 -19.09
CA TYR A 193 5.92 0.66 -19.23
C TYR A 193 5.93 0.18 -20.67
N SER A 194 5.00 0.66 -21.50
CA SER A 194 4.95 0.33 -22.91
C SER A 194 5.83 1.28 -23.71
N ASP A 195 6.82 0.72 -24.39
CA ASP A 195 7.59 1.46 -25.37
C ASP A 195 6.69 1.90 -26.54
N ALA A 196 6.97 3.09 -27.08
CA ALA A 196 6.31 3.53 -28.30
C ALA A 196 6.60 2.55 -29.44
N PRO A 197 5.64 2.26 -30.34
CA PRO A 197 5.87 1.37 -31.47
C PRO A 197 7.06 1.83 -32.33
N ASP A 198 7.26 3.15 -32.44
CA ASP A 198 8.39 3.74 -33.16
C ASP A 198 9.73 3.39 -32.52
N THR A 199 9.86 3.41 -31.19
CA THR A 199 11.11 3.04 -30.51
C THR A 199 11.41 1.55 -30.67
N GLY A 200 10.38 0.69 -30.67
CA GLY A 200 10.50 -0.74 -30.97
C GLY A 200 11.00 -1.01 -32.39
N VAL A 201 10.42 -0.36 -33.40
CA VAL A 201 10.87 -0.50 -34.80
C VAL A 201 12.29 0.04 -35.00
N MET A 202 12.64 1.15 -34.36
CA MET A 202 13.99 1.72 -34.43
C MET A 202 15.03 0.82 -33.78
N THR A 203 14.72 0.18 -32.65
CA THR A 203 15.62 -0.79 -32.02
C THR A 203 15.80 -2.04 -32.87
N GLU A 204 14.72 -2.59 -33.43
CA GLU A 204 14.83 -3.74 -34.35
C GLU A 204 15.63 -3.40 -35.62
N ALA A 205 15.38 -2.23 -36.23
CA ALA A 205 16.14 -1.75 -37.38
C ALA A 205 17.62 -1.55 -37.03
N PHE A 206 17.92 -1.00 -35.85
CA PHE A 206 19.29 -0.85 -35.36
C PHE A 206 19.98 -2.20 -35.15
N GLU A 207 19.31 -3.18 -34.55
CA GLU A 207 19.87 -4.52 -34.34
C GLU A 207 20.18 -5.22 -35.66
N ASN A 208 19.31 -5.09 -36.67
CA ASN A 208 19.53 -5.63 -37.99
C ASN A 208 20.74 -4.98 -38.67
N GLU A 209 20.80 -3.65 -38.68
CA GLU A 209 21.91 -2.90 -39.27
C GLU A 209 23.25 -3.19 -38.56
N LEU A 210 23.22 -3.29 -37.23
CA LEU A 210 24.37 -3.66 -36.41
C LEU A 210 24.87 -5.07 -36.76
N ASN A 211 23.96 -6.04 -36.91
CA ASN A 211 24.31 -7.39 -37.32
C ASN A 211 24.92 -7.43 -38.73
N ASP A 212 24.37 -6.66 -39.67
CA ASP A 212 24.90 -6.51 -41.02
C ASP A 212 26.31 -5.93 -41.01
N VAL A 213 26.55 -4.85 -40.27
CA VAL A 213 27.88 -4.25 -40.16
C VAL A 213 28.89 -5.21 -39.51
N ILE A 214 28.49 -5.91 -38.44
CA ILE A 214 29.32 -6.92 -37.77
C ILE A 214 29.65 -8.08 -38.72
N SER A 215 28.72 -8.49 -39.59
CA SER A 215 28.96 -9.56 -40.57
C SER A 215 30.06 -9.24 -41.58
N THR A 216 30.34 -7.94 -41.83
CA THR A 216 31.44 -7.52 -42.72
C THR A 216 32.83 -7.65 -42.09
N LEU A 217 32.92 -7.90 -40.78
CA LEU A 217 34.19 -8.15 -40.10
C LEU A 217 34.67 -9.59 -40.34
N LYS A 218 35.90 -9.89 -39.93
CA LYS A 218 36.37 -11.28 -39.96
C LYS A 218 35.53 -12.13 -38.98
N PRO A 219 35.27 -13.41 -39.27
CA PRO A 219 34.43 -14.27 -38.42
C PRO A 219 34.86 -14.27 -36.94
N ASN A 220 36.17 -14.31 -36.70
CA ASN A 220 36.74 -14.29 -35.35
C ASN A 220 36.58 -12.93 -34.64
N GLU A 221 36.58 -11.82 -35.39
CA GLU A 221 36.36 -10.48 -34.84
C GLU A 221 34.88 -10.24 -34.51
N ALA A 222 33.99 -10.67 -35.40
CA ALA A 222 32.55 -10.61 -35.22
C ALA A 222 32.09 -11.43 -34.00
N ALA A 223 32.60 -12.67 -33.87
CA ALA A 223 32.27 -13.54 -32.74
C ALA A 223 32.72 -12.93 -31.39
N VAL A 224 33.94 -12.38 -31.34
CA VAL A 224 34.45 -11.72 -30.12
C VAL A 224 33.60 -10.52 -29.75
N LEU A 225 33.19 -9.67 -30.71
CA LEU A 225 32.33 -8.52 -30.41
C LEU A 225 30.93 -8.95 -29.94
N LYS A 226 30.31 -9.93 -30.61
CA LYS A 226 29.00 -10.45 -30.22
C LYS A 226 29.00 -11.00 -28.79
N MET A 227 29.98 -11.83 -28.45
CA MET A 227 30.12 -12.40 -27.11
C MET A 227 30.47 -11.33 -26.06
N ARG A 228 31.30 -10.34 -26.41
CA ARG A 228 31.74 -9.29 -25.50
C ARG A 228 30.62 -8.35 -25.09
N TYR A 229 29.79 -7.95 -26.04
CA TYR A 229 28.71 -6.97 -25.85
C TYR A 229 27.33 -7.62 -25.71
N GLY A 230 27.23 -8.96 -25.81
CA GLY A 230 25.95 -9.66 -25.71
C GLY A 230 25.04 -9.47 -26.93
N ILE A 231 25.59 -9.15 -28.10
CA ILE A 231 24.80 -8.91 -29.32
C ILE A 231 24.36 -10.27 -29.88
N GLY A 232 23.08 -10.60 -29.72
CA GLY A 232 22.52 -11.91 -30.09
C GLY A 232 22.88 -13.05 -29.13
N VAL A 233 23.35 -12.73 -27.91
CA VAL A 233 23.67 -13.69 -26.85
C VAL A 233 23.01 -13.20 -25.56
N GLU A 234 22.47 -14.10 -24.72
CA GLU A 234 21.75 -13.73 -23.50
C GLU A 234 22.53 -12.80 -22.55
N LYS A 235 23.86 -12.92 -22.48
CA LYS A 235 24.69 -12.14 -21.57
C LYS A 235 26.05 -11.76 -22.18
N PRO A 236 26.55 -10.55 -21.91
CA PRO A 236 27.92 -10.17 -22.26
C PRO A 236 28.93 -10.99 -21.44
N MET A 237 30.00 -11.43 -22.11
CA MET A 237 31.05 -12.27 -21.52
C MET A 237 32.33 -11.48 -21.21
N SER A 238 33.08 -11.95 -20.21
CA SER A 238 34.39 -11.40 -19.88
C SER A 238 35.47 -11.82 -20.90
N LEU A 239 36.53 -11.03 -21.09
CA LEU A 239 37.64 -11.38 -21.99
C LEU A 239 38.29 -12.74 -21.65
N ARG A 240 38.17 -13.19 -20.40
CA ARG A 240 38.66 -14.50 -19.96
C ARG A 240 37.73 -15.62 -20.42
N GLU A 241 36.43 -15.46 -20.22
CA GLU A 241 35.41 -16.43 -20.66
C GLU A 241 35.43 -16.61 -22.18
N ILE A 242 35.52 -15.52 -22.94
CA ILE A 242 35.65 -15.59 -24.40
C ILE A 242 36.97 -16.30 -24.77
N GLY A 243 38.02 -16.15 -23.93
CA GLY A 243 39.32 -16.81 -24.10
C GLY A 243 39.22 -18.32 -24.02
N GLU A 244 38.46 -18.79 -23.03
CA GLU A 244 38.16 -20.20 -22.82
C GLU A 244 37.31 -20.77 -23.97
N VAL A 245 36.30 -20.03 -24.46
CA VAL A 245 35.46 -20.43 -25.59
C VAL A 245 36.24 -20.51 -26.92
N CYS A 246 37.09 -19.52 -27.19
CA CYS A 246 37.85 -19.42 -28.44
C CYS A 246 39.20 -20.15 -28.41
N ASN A 247 39.56 -20.82 -27.30
CA ASN A 247 40.90 -21.40 -27.07
C ASN A 247 42.06 -20.41 -27.32
N LEU A 248 41.90 -19.17 -26.83
CA LEU A 248 42.88 -18.09 -26.98
C LEU A 248 43.20 -17.46 -25.62
N THR A 249 44.40 -16.86 -25.51
CA THR A 249 44.75 -16.11 -24.30
C THR A 249 43.91 -14.84 -24.19
N LYS A 250 43.64 -14.41 -22.95
CA LYS A 250 42.94 -13.15 -22.65
C LYS A 250 43.52 -11.95 -23.41
N GLU A 251 44.85 -11.85 -23.46
CA GLU A 251 45.52 -10.75 -24.17
C GLU A 251 45.32 -10.83 -25.67
N ARG A 252 45.25 -12.04 -26.24
CA ARG A 252 44.96 -12.21 -27.66
C ARG A 252 43.55 -11.74 -28.01
N ILE A 253 42.56 -12.02 -27.17
CA ILE A 253 41.19 -11.52 -27.37
C ILE A 253 41.11 -10.01 -27.26
N ARG A 254 41.81 -9.41 -26.28
CA ARG A 254 41.91 -7.94 -26.15
C ARG A 254 42.48 -7.29 -27.41
N GLN A 255 43.48 -7.92 -28.04
CA GLN A 255 44.04 -7.46 -29.31
C GLN A 255 43.04 -7.57 -30.48
N ILE A 256 42.25 -8.65 -30.53
CA ILE A 256 41.21 -8.87 -31.54
C ILE A 256 40.08 -7.84 -31.37
N GLU A 257 39.60 -7.64 -30.15
CA GLU A 257 38.59 -6.62 -29.79
C GLU A 257 39.05 -5.22 -30.24
N LYS A 258 40.28 -4.83 -29.90
CA LYS A 258 40.84 -3.53 -30.31
C LYS A 258 40.89 -3.37 -31.83
N HIS A 259 41.34 -4.39 -32.56
CA HIS A 259 41.35 -4.34 -34.03
C HIS A 259 39.95 -4.30 -34.63
N ALA A 260 39.01 -5.05 -34.06
CA ALA A 260 37.63 -5.06 -34.50
C ALA A 260 36.97 -3.69 -34.30
N LEU A 261 37.20 -3.03 -33.15
CA LEU A 261 36.70 -1.68 -32.87
C LEU A 261 37.29 -0.63 -33.83
N VAL A 262 38.59 -0.67 -34.11
CA VAL A 262 39.20 0.24 -35.10
C VAL A 262 38.59 0.02 -36.49
N ARG A 263 38.28 -1.24 -36.85
CA ARG A 263 37.61 -1.56 -38.11
C ARG A 263 36.15 -1.11 -38.15
N MET A 264 35.45 -1.14 -37.03
CA MET A 264 34.09 -0.59 -36.90
C MET A 264 34.08 0.93 -37.04
N GLN A 265 35.14 1.61 -36.58
CA GLN A 265 35.30 3.07 -36.70
C GLN A 265 35.58 3.56 -38.13
N HIS A 266 35.74 2.67 -39.11
CA HIS A 266 35.94 3.07 -40.50
C HIS A 266 34.72 3.88 -41.03
N PRO A 267 34.92 4.99 -41.76
CA PRO A 267 33.85 5.93 -42.12
C PRO A 267 32.62 5.28 -42.79
N THR A 268 32.85 4.29 -43.65
CA THR A 268 31.78 3.56 -44.35
C THR A 268 30.88 2.73 -43.42
N ARG A 269 31.42 2.19 -42.33
CA ARG A 269 30.65 1.42 -41.33
C ARG A 269 30.04 2.35 -40.28
N LYS A 270 30.81 3.37 -39.87
CA LYS A 270 30.37 4.39 -38.91
C LYS A 270 29.15 5.15 -39.43
N SER A 271 29.18 5.60 -40.69
CA SER A 271 28.07 6.36 -41.29
C SER A 271 26.74 5.59 -41.35
N ARG A 272 26.77 4.25 -41.42
CA ARG A 272 25.58 3.40 -41.39
C ARG A 272 24.91 3.34 -40.01
N LEU A 273 25.72 3.40 -38.95
CA LEU A 273 25.25 3.34 -37.57
C LEU A 273 25.01 4.72 -36.96
N GLU A 274 25.62 5.78 -37.52
CA GLU A 274 25.44 7.17 -37.06
C GLU A 274 23.98 7.65 -37.15
N SER A 275 23.19 7.13 -38.10
CA SER A 275 21.78 7.49 -38.24
C SER A 275 20.90 7.05 -37.07
N PHE A 276 21.37 6.12 -36.24
CA PHE A 276 20.63 5.59 -35.08
C PHE A 276 21.05 6.23 -33.74
N VAL A 277 22.05 7.13 -33.77
CA VAL A 277 22.57 7.83 -32.58
C VAL A 277 22.04 9.27 -32.48
N ALA A 278 21.24 9.71 -33.47
CA ALA A 278 20.68 11.05 -33.57
C ALA A 278 19.44 11.25 -32.69
#